data_AF-A0A534KQY8-F1
#
_entry.id   AF-A0A534KQY8-F1
#
_cell.length_a   1.000
_cell.length_b   1.000
_cell.length_c   1.000
_cell.angle_alpha   90.00
_cell.angle_beta   90.00
_cell.angle_gamma   90.00
#
_symmetry.space_group_name_H-M   'P 1'
#
loop_
_entity.id
_entity.type
_entity.pdbx_description
1 polymer ?
#
loop_
_entity_poly.entity_id
_entity_poly.type
_entity_poly.pdbx_seq_one_letter_code
_entity_poly.pdbx_strand_id
1 'polypeptide(L)'
;MNDILLRRGLSTAAEASATALWGIGLFLIFFYVAQVRPQTKPWTSTAAMVLLATGLAGAVLRWVEFRNLSGLMSGPPSASLVLVFEITGVLLLATALVGSTATVVALFGLTRPPNSG
;
A
#
# COMPACT_ATOMS: atom_id res chain seq x y z
N MET A 1 -7.05 -11.19 26.90
CA MET A 1 -6.03 -10.29 26.29
C MET A 1 -5.20 -11.02 25.23
N ASN A 2 -4.56 -12.15 25.58
CA ASN A 2 -3.65 -12.86 24.67
C ASN A 2 -4.35 -13.39 23.39
N ASP A 3 -5.55 -13.97 23.50
CA ASP A 3 -6.33 -14.41 22.32
C ASP A 3 -6.75 -13.28 21.38
N ILE A 4 -7.00 -12.09 21.91
CA ILE A 4 -7.38 -10.91 21.11
C ILE A 4 -6.17 -10.44 20.30
N LEU A 5 -4.99 -10.36 20.95
CA LEU A 5 -3.75 -10.01 20.26
C LEU A 5 -3.36 -11.05 19.22
N LEU A 6 -3.58 -12.35 19.50
CA LEU A 6 -3.25 -13.44 18.60
C LEU A 6 -4.16 -13.45 17.36
N ARG A 7 -5.48 -13.32 17.55
CA ARG A 7 -6.44 -13.17 16.43
C ARG A 7 -6.17 -11.92 15.60
N ARG A 8 -5.86 -10.80 16.25
CA ARG A 8 -5.57 -9.53 15.57
C ARG A 8 -4.23 -9.58 14.85
N GLY A 9 -3.24 -10.30 15.38
CA GLY A 9 -1.95 -10.54 14.72
C GLY A 9 -2.10 -11.37 13.46
N LEU A 10 -2.91 -12.43 13.50
CA LEU A 10 -3.26 -13.21 12.31
C LEU A 10 -4.02 -12.38 11.27
N SER A 11 -5.01 -11.57 11.70
CA SER A 11 -5.71 -10.64 10.80
C SER A 11 -4.75 -9.65 10.15
N THR A 12 -3.86 -9.04 10.93
CA THR A 12 -2.89 -8.06 10.42
C THR A 12 -1.91 -8.71 9.44
N ALA A 13 -1.43 -9.92 9.75
CA ALA A 13 -0.54 -10.66 8.85
C ALA A 13 -1.25 -10.97 7.53
N ALA A 14 -2.50 -11.42 7.57
CA ALA A 14 -3.31 -11.68 6.37
C ALA A 14 -3.56 -10.39 5.57
N GLU A 15 -3.91 -9.28 6.23
CA GLU A 15 -4.14 -7.98 5.59
C GLU A 15 -2.87 -7.40 4.98
N ALA A 16 -1.73 -7.47 5.69
CA ALA A 16 -0.44 -7.02 5.17
C ALA A 16 -0.02 -7.85 3.95
N SER A 17 -0.18 -9.18 4.02
CA SER A 17 0.09 -10.08 2.89
C SER A 17 -0.80 -9.76 1.69
N ALA A 18 -2.11 -9.56 1.92
CA ALA A 18 -3.05 -9.18 0.88
C ALA A 18 -2.68 -7.83 0.24
N THR A 19 -2.24 -6.85 1.05
CA THR A 19 -1.81 -5.52 0.56
C THR A 19 -0.57 -5.62 -0.32
N ALA A 20 0.42 -6.42 0.09
CA ALA A 20 1.62 -6.65 -0.68
C ALA A 20 1.30 -7.35 -2.02
N LEU A 21 0.50 -8.42 -1.97
CA LEU A 21 0.07 -9.16 -3.17
C LEU A 21 -0.74 -8.28 -4.11
N TRP A 22 -1.59 -7.40 -3.58
CA TRP A 22 -2.38 -6.48 -4.40
C TRP A 22 -1.49 -5.45 -5.11
N GLY A 23 -0.53 -4.84 -4.40
CA GLY A 23 0.43 -3.92 -5.01
C GLY A 23 1.32 -4.57 -6.07
N ILE A 24 1.81 -5.79 -5.80
CA ILE A 24 2.58 -6.59 -6.77
C ILE A 24 1.71 -6.93 -7.98
N GLY A 25 0.47 -7.37 -7.78
CA GLY A 25 -0.46 -7.71 -8.86
C GLY A 25 -0.74 -6.52 -9.77
N LEU A 26 -1.05 -5.35 -9.19
CA LEU A 26 -1.26 -4.13 -9.97
C LEU A 26 0.01 -3.68 -10.71
N PHE A 27 1.17 -3.78 -10.06
CA PHE A 27 2.45 -3.52 -10.71
C PHE A 27 2.61 -4.40 -11.95
N LEU A 28 2.43 -5.73 -11.82
CA LEU A 28 2.59 -6.65 -12.94
C LEU A 28 1.63 -6.33 -14.09
N ILE A 29 0.36 -6.04 -13.79
CA ILE A 29 -0.66 -5.70 -14.79
C ILE A 29 -0.28 -4.42 -15.53
N PHE A 30 -0.02 -3.32 -14.81
CA PHE A 30 0.23 -2.03 -15.44
C PHE A 30 1.61 -1.94 -16.09
N PHE A 31 2.61 -2.63 -15.53
CA PHE A 31 3.92 -2.73 -16.14
C PHE A 31 3.87 -3.53 -17.44
N TYR A 32 3.09 -4.62 -17.49
CA TYR A 32 2.85 -5.35 -18.74
C TYR A 32 2.15 -4.47 -19.78
N VAL A 33 1.09 -3.75 -19.39
CA VAL A 33 0.40 -2.78 -20.26
C VAL A 33 1.38 -1.74 -20.81
N ALA A 34 2.29 -1.23 -19.99
CA ALA A 34 3.30 -0.26 -20.39
C ALA A 34 4.23 -0.80 -21.50
N GLN A 35 4.51 -2.10 -21.51
CA GLN A 35 5.30 -2.73 -22.58
C GLN A 35 4.51 -2.88 -23.88
N VAL A 36 3.22 -3.18 -23.79
CA VAL A 36 2.33 -3.38 -24.96
C VAL A 36 1.88 -2.06 -25.58
N ARG A 37 1.87 -0.95 -24.81
CA ARG A 37 1.47 0.39 -25.27
C ARG A 37 2.61 1.40 -25.14
N PRO A 38 3.51 1.50 -26.14
CA PRO A 38 4.68 2.38 -26.09
C PRO A 38 4.34 3.86 -25.87
N GLN A 39 3.18 4.29 -26.34
CA GLN A 39 2.77 5.69 -26.29
C GLN A 39 2.40 6.17 -24.89
N THR A 40 1.89 5.28 -24.02
CA THR A 40 1.55 5.61 -22.62
C THR A 40 2.57 5.05 -21.62
N LYS A 41 3.57 4.30 -22.11
CA LYS A 41 4.65 3.65 -21.36
C LYS A 41 5.28 4.49 -20.23
N PRO A 42 5.73 5.75 -20.43
CA PRO A 42 6.38 6.50 -19.35
C PRO A 42 5.43 6.80 -18.18
N TRP A 43 4.13 6.96 -18.45
CA TRP A 43 3.11 7.24 -17.43
C TRP A 43 2.67 5.97 -16.72
N THR A 44 2.36 4.91 -17.49
CA THR A 44 1.90 3.62 -16.94
C THR A 44 3.00 2.87 -16.20
N SER A 45 4.25 2.94 -16.67
CA SER A 45 5.40 2.34 -15.97
C SER A 45 5.69 3.05 -14.65
N THR A 46 5.69 4.38 -14.62
CA THR A 46 5.90 5.15 -13.39
C THR A 46 4.80 4.87 -12.39
N ALA A 47 3.53 4.87 -12.83
CA ALA A 47 2.40 4.52 -11.99
C ALA A 47 2.48 3.09 -11.45
N ALA A 48 2.90 2.12 -12.27
CA ALA A 48 3.12 0.74 -11.83
C ALA A 48 4.19 0.66 -10.72
N MET A 49 5.32 1.34 -10.87
CA MET A 49 6.38 1.37 -9.85
C MET A 49 5.89 1.99 -8.53
N VAL A 50 5.08 3.05 -8.62
CA VAL A 50 4.46 3.67 -7.44
C VAL A 50 3.47 2.70 -6.76
N LEU A 51 2.70 1.92 -7.52
CA LEU A 51 1.79 0.90 -6.99
C LEU A 51 2.56 -0.24 -6.28
N LEU A 52 3.70 -0.66 -6.81
CA LEU A 52 4.59 -1.61 -6.14
C LEU A 52 5.09 -1.06 -4.81
N ALA A 53 5.65 0.16 -4.83
CA ALA A 53 6.20 0.80 -3.65
C ALA A 53 5.14 1.04 -2.57
N THR A 54 3.94 1.49 -2.96
CA THR A 54 2.83 1.72 -2.02
C THR A 54 2.26 0.43 -1.44
N GLY A 55 2.14 -0.64 -2.23
CA GLY A 55 1.70 -1.94 -1.72
C GLY A 55 2.67 -2.54 -0.69
N LEU A 56 3.97 -2.45 -0.94
CA LEU A 56 5.01 -2.89 0.00
C LEU A 56 5.06 -2.00 1.25
N ALA A 57 5.03 -0.67 1.07
CA ALA A 57 5.01 0.27 2.19
C ALA A 57 3.77 0.09 3.07
N GLY A 58 2.59 -0.08 2.48
CA GLY A 58 1.34 -0.34 3.20
C GLY A 58 1.38 -1.64 4.00
N ALA A 59 1.98 -2.71 3.45
CA ALA A 59 2.17 -3.97 4.17
C ALA A 59 3.09 -3.81 5.39
N VAL A 60 4.21 -3.11 5.23
CA VAL A 60 5.15 -2.82 6.34
C VAL A 60 4.49 -1.95 7.40
N LEU A 61 3.78 -0.89 7.00
CA LEU A 61 3.12 0.02 7.93
C LEU A 61 2.02 -0.68 8.74
N ARG A 62 1.27 -1.61 8.15
CA ARG A 62 0.30 -2.44 8.89
C ARG A 62 0.96 -3.30 9.96
N TRP A 63 2.13 -3.85 9.66
CA TRP A 63 2.91 -4.60 10.66
C TRP A 63 3.39 -3.70 11.81
N VAL A 64 3.87 -2.50 11.48
CA VAL A 64 4.29 -1.49 12.46
C VAL A 64 3.11 -1.03 13.32
N GLU A 65 1.93 -0.81 12.72
CA GLU A 65 0.71 -0.46 13.43
C GLU A 65 0.33 -1.53 14.46
N PHE A 66 0.35 -2.81 14.06
CA PHE A 66 0.08 -3.91 14.99
C PHE A 66 1.11 -4.01 16.12
N ARG A 67 2.40 -3.79 15.82
CA ARG A 67 3.45 -3.76 16.84
C ARG A 67 3.26 -2.62 17.84
N ASN A 68 2.86 -1.44 17.36
CA ASN A 68 2.60 -0.28 18.21
C ASN A 68 1.33 -0.49 19.05
N LEU A 69 0.27 -1.03 18.45
CA LEU A 69 -0.99 -1.35 19.13
C LEU A 69 -0.80 -2.42 20.22
N SER A 70 -0.02 -3.48 19.93
CA SER A 70 0.31 -4.50 20.93
C SER A 70 1.14 -3.93 22.09
N GLY A 71 2.02 -2.97 21.82
CA GLY A 71 2.73 -2.19 22.85
C GLY A 71 1.80 -1.32 23.70
N LEU A 72 0.80 -0.68 23.09
CA LEU A 72 -0.21 0.12 23.80
C LEU A 72 -1.12 -0.74 24.69
N MET A 73 -1.36 -2.00 24.32
CA MET A 73 -2.21 -2.93 25.08
C MET A 73 -1.48 -3.70 26.19
N SER A 74 -0.14 -3.70 26.22
CA SER A 74 0.66 -4.49 27.17
C SER A 74 1.04 -3.75 28.45
N GLY A 75 0.75 -2.45 28.56
CA GLY A 75 1.06 -1.64 29.75
C GLY A 75 0.59 -0.19 29.63
N PRO A 76 0.95 0.68 30.59
CA PRO A 76 0.62 2.10 30.54
C PRO A 76 1.24 2.73 29.27
N PRO A 77 0.42 3.32 28.38
CA PRO A 77 0.93 3.87 27.14
C PRO A 77 1.77 5.12 27.43
N SER A 78 3.02 5.13 26.96
CA SER A 78 3.82 6.36 26.96
C SER A 78 3.29 7.32 25.89
N ALA A 79 3.31 8.62 26.17
CA ALA A 79 2.88 9.65 25.21
C ALA A 79 3.62 9.53 23.86
N SER A 80 4.88 9.09 23.88
CA SER A 80 5.67 8.79 22.68
C SER A 80 5.10 7.63 21.86
N LEU A 81 4.58 6.58 22.50
CA LEU A 81 4.03 5.41 21.80
C LEU A 81 2.70 5.75 21.12
N VAL A 82 1.87 6.58 21.76
CA VAL A 82 0.62 7.09 21.18
C VAL A 82 0.92 7.94 19.94
N LEU A 83 1.89 8.86 20.04
CA LEU A 83 2.29 9.72 18.92
C LEU A 83 2.84 8.91 17.73
N VAL A 84 3.65 7.87 17.99
CA VAL A 84 4.14 6.97 16.93
C VAL A 84 2.99 6.17 16.29
N PHE A 85 1.99 5.76 17.07
CA PHE A 85 0.80 5.08 16.54
C PHE A 85 0.00 6.00 15.60
N GLU A 86 -0.24 7.25 15.99
CA GLU A 86 -0.93 8.24 15.14
C GLU A 86 -0.16 8.53 13.83
N ILE A 87 1.16 8.73 13.92
CA ILE A 87 2.01 8.92 12.73
C ILE A 87 1.92 7.71 11.79
N THR A 88 1.92 6.49 12.34
CA THR A 88 1.78 5.27 11.54
C THR A 88 0.43 5.23 10.82
N GLY A 89 -0.65 5.62 11.49
CA GLY A 89 -1.98 5.74 10.89
C GLY A 89 -2.04 6.78 9.76
N VAL A 90 -1.43 7.96 9.95
CA VAL A 90 -1.34 8.99 8.91
C VAL A 90 -0.53 8.51 7.71
N LEU A 91 0.58 7.80 7.95
CA LEU A 91 1.39 7.19 6.89
C LEU A 91 0.58 6.15 6.10
N LEU A 92 -0.22 5.31 6.76
CA LEU A 92 -1.12 4.37 6.09
C LEU A 92 -2.10 5.10 5.17
N LEU A 93 -2.74 6.16 5.67
CA LEU A 93 -3.65 6.98 4.86
C LEU A 93 -2.92 7.61 3.65
N ALA A 94 -1.73 8.14 3.86
CA ALA A 94 -0.91 8.71 2.79
C ALA A 94 -0.55 7.66 1.73
N THR A 95 -0.14 6.45 2.14
CA THR A 95 0.14 5.36 1.19
C THR A 95 -1.09 4.95 0.39
N ALA A 96 -2.27 4.92 1.01
CA ALA A 96 -3.53 4.63 0.32
C ALA A 96 -3.89 5.73 -0.70
N LEU A 97 -3.65 7.00 -0.35
CA LEU A 97 -3.89 8.13 -1.26
C LEU A 97 -2.94 8.11 -2.46
N VAL A 98 -1.65 7.84 -2.23
CA VAL A 98 -0.65 7.70 -3.30
C VAL A 98 -0.99 6.51 -4.20
N GLY A 99 -1.35 5.36 -3.61
CA GLY A 99 -1.77 4.18 -4.36
C GLY A 99 -3.04 4.43 -5.20
N SER A 100 -4.01 5.16 -4.65
CA SER A 100 -5.23 5.56 -5.38
C SER A 100 -4.89 6.47 -6.56
N THR A 101 -4.05 7.48 -6.34
CA THR A 101 -3.60 8.40 -7.38
C THR A 101 -2.85 7.67 -8.49
N ALA A 102 -1.94 6.77 -8.13
CA ALA A 102 -1.20 5.95 -9.08
C ALA A 102 -2.14 5.03 -9.89
N THR A 103 -3.17 4.46 -9.25
CA THR A 103 -4.19 3.66 -9.94
C THR A 103 -4.93 4.51 -10.99
N VAL A 104 -5.34 5.72 -10.63
CA VAL A 104 -6.02 6.65 -11.57
C VAL A 104 -5.11 7.00 -12.74
N VAL A 105 -3.83 7.30 -12.50
CA VAL A 105 -2.86 7.60 -13.57
C VAL A 105 -2.65 6.39 -14.47
N ALA A 106 -2.56 5.19 -13.89
CA ALA A 106 -2.40 3.95 -14.65
C ALA A 106 -3.65 3.63 -15.51
N LEU A 107 -4.85 3.84 -14.97
CA LEU A 107 -6.12 3.74 -15.70
C LEU A 107 -6.24 4.78 -16.81
N PHE A 108 -5.82 6.03 -16.56
CA PHE A 108 -5.78 7.06 -17.60
C PHE A 108 -4.85 6.66 -18.76
N GLY A 109 -3.71 6.03 -18.43
CA GLY A 109 -2.79 5.46 -19.42
C GLY A 109 -3.37 4.30 -20.24
N LEU A 110 -4.44 3.66 -19.77
CA LEU A 110 -5.19 2.65 -20.53
C LEU A 110 -6.25 3.28 -21.45
N THR A 111 -6.92 4.34 -20.98
CA THR A 111 -8.03 4.97 -21.71
C THR A 111 -7.57 5.92 -22.81
N ARG A 112 -6.30 6.36 -22.80
CA ARG A 112 -5.79 7.25 -23.82
C ARG A 112 -5.74 6.53 -25.17
N PRO A 113 -6.39 7.07 -26.23
CA PRO A 113 -6.35 6.46 -27.54
C PRO A 113 -4.90 6.44 -28.04
N PRO A 114 -4.51 5.41 -28.79
CA PRO A 114 -3.25 5.46 -29.49
C PRO A 114 -3.31 6.67 -30.42
N ASN A 115 -2.36 7.59 -30.30
CA ASN A 115 -2.14 8.64 -31.30
C ASN A 115 -2.15 7.96 -32.67
N SER A 116 -3.16 8.32 -33.47
CA SER A 116 -3.22 8.04 -34.90
C SER A 116 -2.17 8.92 -35.55
N GLY A 117 -0.94 8.42 -35.57
CA GLY A 117 0.11 8.89 -36.46
C GLY A 117 0.10 8.04 -37.71
#